data_AF-A0A510E2X0-F1
#
_entry.id   AF-A0A510E2X0-F1
#
_cell.length_a   1.000
_cell.length_b   1.000
_cell.length_c   1.000
_cell.angle_alpha   90.00
_cell.angle_beta   90.00
_cell.angle_gamma   90.00
#
_symmetry.space_group_name_H-M   'P 1'
#
loop_
_entity.id
_entity.type
_entity.pdbx_description
1 polymer ?
#
loop_
_entity_poly.entity_id
_entity_poly.type
_entity_poly.pdbx_seq_one_letter_code
_entity_poly.pdbx_strand_id
1 'polypeptide(L)'
;MEKAELLYNAYKRKEAIEPFEVSKEEAMNIFLRFSSLLVSDEGLGGYKISLVRKEHLERFGGDQPMYGILTKKMITKEREVLLSFPKNFAELEVVILAQGCNPVNIPECVKGIFIGVELPSTRFNTWNLNANQLLADDSAAGNLFIGHEVELPLKASMYLNGEKVGEDSPMFLLGGPIEMLKWLTERVGVVNGYVSSGVFVGPVEVKKGDEVTVECCGRMTQVHLK
;
A
#
# COMPACT_ATOMS: atom_id res chain seq x y z
N MET A 1 -21.46 10.28 -3.31
CA MET A 1 -21.32 11.43 -2.39
C MET A 1 -21.85 11.16 -0.98
N GLU A 2 -22.40 9.97 -0.69
CA GLU A 2 -22.64 9.52 0.69
C GLU A 2 -21.65 8.40 1.06
N LYS A 3 -21.42 7.45 0.13
CA LYS A 3 -20.49 6.32 0.32
C LYS A 3 -19.03 6.73 0.60
N ALA A 4 -18.53 7.80 -0.03
CA ALA A 4 -17.16 8.28 0.22
C ALA A 4 -17.03 8.86 1.64
N GLU A 5 -18.03 9.60 2.09
CA GLU A 5 -18.15 10.16 3.43
C GLU A 5 -18.34 9.03 4.47
N LEU A 6 -19.05 7.95 4.14
CA LEU A 6 -19.12 6.74 4.97
C LEU A 6 -17.73 6.11 5.15
N LEU A 7 -16.97 5.89 4.07
CA LEU A 7 -15.59 5.37 4.14
C LEU A 7 -14.67 6.30 4.92
N TYR A 8 -14.79 7.62 4.72
CA TYR A 8 -14.02 8.60 5.46
C TYR A 8 -14.35 8.58 6.95
N ASN A 9 -15.62 8.51 7.33
CA ASN A 9 -16.03 8.39 8.73
C ASN A 9 -15.54 7.08 9.36
N ALA A 10 -15.63 5.95 8.63
CA ALA A 10 -15.07 4.66 9.03
C ALA A 10 -13.56 4.77 9.29
N TYR A 11 -12.82 5.42 8.39
CA TYR A 11 -11.39 5.71 8.57
C TYR A 11 -11.10 6.54 9.82
N LYS A 12 -11.84 7.63 10.05
CA LYS A 12 -11.64 8.54 11.20
C LYS A 12 -11.96 7.88 12.53
N ARG A 13 -12.98 7.03 12.57
CA ARG A 13 -13.44 6.33 13.79
C ARG A 13 -12.73 5.00 14.03
N LYS A 14 -12.01 4.48 13.04
CA LYS A 14 -11.41 3.13 13.08
C LYS A 14 -12.49 2.05 13.28
N GLU A 15 -13.65 2.27 12.67
CA GLU A 15 -14.82 1.40 12.74
C GLU A 15 -15.13 0.89 11.34
N ALA A 16 -15.08 -0.43 11.16
CA ALA A 16 -15.37 -1.05 9.88
C ALA A 16 -16.87 -1.03 9.56
N ILE A 17 -17.23 -0.92 8.29
CA ILE A 17 -18.61 -0.93 7.80
C ILE A 17 -18.89 -2.14 6.91
N GLU A 18 -20.16 -2.45 6.66
CA GLU A 18 -20.52 -3.47 5.66
C GLU A 18 -20.11 -3.02 4.25
N PRO A 19 -19.62 -3.94 3.39
CA PRO A 19 -19.44 -3.66 1.97
C PRO A 19 -20.73 -3.20 1.33
N PHE A 20 -20.62 -2.26 0.39
CA PHE A 20 -21.72 -1.86 -0.46
C PHE A 20 -21.46 -2.28 -1.90
N GLU A 21 -22.53 -2.53 -2.64
CA GLU A 21 -22.46 -2.73 -4.08
C GLU A 21 -22.07 -1.43 -4.79
N VAL A 22 -21.24 -1.55 -5.81
CA VAL A 22 -20.66 -0.41 -6.51
C VAL A 22 -20.25 -0.78 -7.94
N SER A 23 -20.64 0.04 -8.91
CA SER A 23 -20.19 -0.10 -10.29
C SER A 23 -18.76 0.41 -10.47
N LYS A 24 -18.10 0.09 -11.58
CA LYS A 24 -16.74 0.60 -11.86
C LYS A 24 -16.66 2.13 -11.87
N GLU A 25 -17.64 2.79 -12.48
CA GLU A 25 -17.71 4.25 -12.55
C GLU A 25 -17.99 4.85 -11.17
N GLU A 26 -18.91 4.26 -10.41
CA GLU A 26 -19.22 4.73 -9.05
C GLU A 26 -18.01 4.54 -8.11
N ALA A 27 -17.28 3.42 -8.24
CA ALA A 27 -16.09 3.15 -7.45
C ALA A 27 -15.00 4.19 -7.70
N MET A 28 -14.77 4.58 -8.97
CA MET A 28 -13.84 5.65 -9.31
C MET A 28 -14.26 6.99 -8.69
N ASN A 29 -15.55 7.34 -8.77
CA ASN A 29 -16.05 8.58 -8.17
C ASN A 29 -15.93 8.59 -6.63
N ILE A 30 -16.18 7.44 -5.99
CA ILE A 30 -16.00 7.26 -4.54
C ILE A 30 -14.53 7.38 -4.18
N PHE A 31 -13.64 6.68 -4.89
CA PHE A 31 -12.19 6.74 -4.72
C PHE A 31 -11.66 8.18 -4.77
N LEU A 32 -11.99 8.93 -5.82
CA LEU A 32 -11.52 10.31 -5.99
C LEU A 32 -12.01 11.23 -4.86
N ARG A 33 -13.26 11.05 -4.41
CA ARG A 33 -13.82 11.84 -3.33
C ARG A 33 -13.21 11.45 -1.97
N PHE A 34 -13.13 10.17 -1.67
CA PHE A 34 -12.62 9.67 -0.41
C PHE A 34 -11.14 10.03 -0.24
N SER A 35 -10.31 9.77 -1.25
CA SER A 35 -8.89 10.15 -1.24
C SER A 35 -8.70 11.67 -1.14
N SER A 36 -9.54 12.48 -1.78
CA SER A 36 -9.51 13.94 -1.62
C SER A 36 -9.80 14.38 -0.18
N LEU A 37 -10.75 13.73 0.51
CA LEU A 37 -11.02 14.00 1.93
C LEU A 37 -9.82 13.63 2.81
N LEU A 38 -9.20 12.46 2.57
CA LEU A 38 -7.99 12.03 3.27
C LEU A 38 -6.84 13.04 3.11
N VAL A 39 -6.58 13.46 1.87
CA VAL A 39 -5.50 14.43 1.56
C VAL A 39 -5.80 15.80 2.16
N SER A 40 -7.06 16.26 2.14
CA SER A 40 -7.42 17.55 2.74
C SER A 40 -7.25 17.56 4.27
N ASP A 41 -7.44 16.43 4.94
CA ASP A 41 -7.35 16.32 6.40
C ASP A 41 -5.92 16.07 6.89
N GLU A 42 -5.17 15.23 6.18
CA GLU A 42 -3.88 14.70 6.69
C GLU A 42 -2.69 15.00 5.78
N GLY A 43 -2.93 15.56 4.60
CA GLY A 43 -1.92 15.82 3.58
C GLY A 43 -1.48 14.56 2.83
N LEU A 44 -1.09 14.74 1.57
CA LEU A 44 -0.51 13.67 0.76
C LEU A 44 0.83 13.22 1.36
N GLY A 45 0.94 11.94 1.68
CA GLY A 45 2.18 11.26 2.05
C GLY A 45 2.79 10.47 0.89
N GLY A 46 1.94 9.96 -0.01
CA GLY A 46 2.35 9.25 -1.20
C GLY A 46 1.27 8.28 -1.72
N TYR A 47 1.68 7.13 -2.25
CA TYR A 47 0.83 6.22 -3.00
C TYR A 47 1.12 4.75 -2.68
N LYS A 48 0.09 3.92 -2.66
CA LYS A 48 0.19 2.45 -2.73
C LYS A 48 -0.04 2.01 -4.17
N ILE A 49 0.67 0.99 -4.64
CA ILE A 49 0.29 0.26 -5.85
C ILE A 49 -0.09 -1.17 -5.48
N SER A 50 -1.29 -1.59 -5.86
CA SER A 50 -1.86 -2.90 -5.52
C SER A 50 -2.18 -3.71 -6.77
N LEU A 51 -2.52 -5.00 -6.59
CA LEU A 51 -2.83 -5.94 -7.68
C LEU A 51 -1.70 -6.08 -8.72
N VAL A 52 -0.46 -6.09 -8.23
CA VAL A 52 0.76 -6.13 -9.05
C VAL A 52 1.18 -7.54 -9.50
N ARG A 53 0.47 -8.58 -9.04
CA ARG A 53 0.70 -10.01 -9.36
C ARG A 53 -0.57 -10.65 -9.93
N LYS A 54 -0.39 -11.65 -10.80
CA LYS A 54 -1.50 -12.34 -11.48
C LYS A 54 -2.51 -12.95 -10.50
N GLU A 55 -2.01 -13.58 -9.44
CA GLU A 55 -2.82 -14.20 -8.39
C GLU A 55 -3.73 -13.18 -7.70
N HIS A 56 -3.26 -11.94 -7.49
CA HIS A 56 -4.07 -10.87 -6.90
C HIS A 56 -5.12 -10.34 -7.87
N LEU A 57 -4.78 -10.19 -9.15
CA LEU A 57 -5.78 -9.84 -10.17
C LEU A 57 -6.90 -10.87 -10.24
N GLU A 58 -6.55 -12.17 -10.28
CA GLU A 58 -7.52 -13.27 -10.31
C GLU A 58 -8.40 -13.28 -9.05
N ARG A 59 -7.80 -13.12 -7.86
CA ARG A 59 -8.54 -13.07 -6.57
C ARG A 59 -9.59 -11.96 -6.53
N PHE A 60 -9.26 -10.77 -7.01
CA PHE A 60 -10.15 -9.61 -6.95
C PHE A 60 -11.01 -9.42 -8.22
N GLY A 61 -10.81 -10.24 -9.25
CA GLY A 61 -11.45 -10.07 -10.56
C GLY A 61 -11.00 -8.78 -11.27
N GLY A 62 -9.75 -8.36 -11.06
CA GLY A 62 -9.13 -7.20 -11.70
C GLY A 62 -8.42 -7.55 -13.01
N ASP A 63 -8.18 -6.55 -13.85
CA ASP A 63 -7.51 -6.66 -15.16
C ASP A 63 -6.16 -5.92 -15.23
N GLN A 64 -5.88 -5.04 -14.28
CA GLN A 64 -4.64 -4.26 -14.19
C GLN A 64 -4.33 -3.87 -12.73
N PRO A 65 -3.10 -3.46 -12.41
CA PRO A 65 -2.77 -2.88 -11.11
C PRO A 65 -3.69 -1.69 -10.75
N MET A 66 -3.83 -1.43 -9.46
CA MET A 66 -4.55 -0.26 -8.94
C MET A 66 -3.63 0.60 -8.09
N TYR A 67 -4.03 1.84 -7.82
CA TYR A 67 -3.32 2.68 -6.85
C TYR A 67 -4.28 3.23 -5.79
N GLY A 68 -3.72 3.50 -4.62
CA GLY A 68 -4.37 4.18 -3.50
C GLY A 68 -3.52 5.34 -3.01
N ILE A 69 -4.07 6.15 -2.12
CA ILE A 69 -3.39 7.30 -1.51
C ILE A 69 -2.93 6.94 -0.09
N LEU A 70 -1.66 7.25 0.21
CA LEU A 70 -1.15 7.22 1.56
C LEU A 70 -1.10 8.64 2.11
N THR A 71 -1.73 8.89 3.26
CA THR A 71 -1.61 10.18 3.94
C THR A 71 -0.30 10.28 4.71
N LYS A 72 0.10 11.49 5.11
CA LYS A 72 1.30 11.66 5.94
C LYS A 72 1.21 10.91 7.28
N LYS A 73 0.00 10.73 7.83
CA LYS A 73 -0.20 10.02 9.10
C LYS A 73 -0.14 8.50 8.99
N MET A 74 -0.37 7.96 7.78
CA MET A 74 -0.22 6.54 7.51
C MET A 74 1.25 6.10 7.43
N ILE A 75 2.16 7.04 7.17
CA ILE A 75 3.58 6.72 6.91
C ILE A 75 4.41 6.98 8.15
N THR A 76 5.23 6.01 8.53
CA THR A 76 6.11 6.12 9.70
C THR A 76 7.47 5.49 9.47
N LYS A 77 8.47 5.99 10.20
CA LYS A 77 9.79 5.36 10.38
C LYS A 77 9.94 4.74 11.77
N GLU A 78 8.95 4.94 12.63
CA GLU A 78 8.91 4.34 13.96
C GLU A 78 8.62 2.85 13.84
N ARG A 79 9.35 2.05 14.62
CA ARG A 79 9.23 0.59 14.61
C ARG A 79 7.99 0.07 15.32
N GLU A 80 7.12 0.96 15.79
CA GLU A 80 5.85 0.64 16.43
C GLU A 80 4.72 1.16 15.55
N VAL A 81 3.91 0.26 14.99
CA VAL A 81 2.86 0.61 14.05
C VAL A 81 1.52 0.14 14.57
N LEU A 82 0.58 1.06 14.68
CA LEU A 82 -0.78 0.77 15.16
C LEU A 82 -1.57 0.04 14.07
N LEU A 83 -2.28 -1.02 14.44
CA LEU A 83 -3.26 -1.65 13.57
C LEU A 83 -4.59 -0.89 13.64
N SER A 84 -5.07 -0.43 12.49
CA SER A 84 -6.22 0.48 12.41
C SER A 84 -7.58 -0.23 12.36
N PHE A 85 -7.64 -1.50 11.93
CA PHE A 85 -8.89 -2.23 11.69
C PHE A 85 -8.83 -3.65 12.29
N PRO A 86 -9.95 -4.38 12.39
CA PRO A 86 -9.97 -5.69 13.07
C PRO A 86 -9.11 -6.78 12.40
N LYS A 87 -9.05 -6.79 11.06
CA LYS A 87 -8.29 -7.78 10.29
C LYS A 87 -7.28 -7.08 9.40
N ASN A 88 -6.00 -7.30 9.70
CA ASN A 88 -4.89 -6.64 9.03
C ASN A 88 -3.99 -7.69 8.41
N PHE A 89 -3.26 -7.26 7.38
CA PHE A 89 -2.20 -8.04 6.78
C PHE A 89 -0.91 -7.26 6.85
N ALA A 90 0.21 -7.95 6.62
CA ALA A 90 1.49 -7.32 6.37
C ALA A 90 2.02 -7.77 5.01
N GLU A 91 2.54 -6.81 4.26
CA GLU A 91 3.09 -6.95 2.91
C GLU A 91 4.51 -6.39 2.90
N LEU A 92 5.48 -7.17 2.41
CA LEU A 92 6.83 -6.68 2.16
C LEU A 92 6.88 -5.97 0.80
N GLU A 93 7.33 -4.72 0.80
CA GLU A 93 7.34 -3.86 -0.38
C GLU A 93 8.66 -3.09 -0.54
N VAL A 94 8.94 -2.63 -1.77
CA VAL A 94 9.94 -1.60 -2.01
C VAL A 94 9.24 -0.25 -2.00
N VAL A 95 9.81 0.72 -1.29
CA VAL A 95 9.26 2.06 -1.19
C VAL A 95 10.20 3.06 -1.85
N ILE A 96 9.68 3.85 -2.78
CA ILE A 96 10.43 4.86 -3.51
C ILE A 96 10.05 6.24 -2.99
N LEU A 97 11.03 7.06 -2.59
CA LEU A 97 10.80 8.47 -2.32
C LEU A 97 10.88 9.26 -3.62
N ALA A 98 9.75 9.75 -4.10
CA ALA A 98 9.60 10.51 -5.33
C ALA A 98 9.45 12.02 -5.05
N GLN A 99 10.13 12.84 -5.84
CA GLN A 99 9.99 14.30 -5.79
C GLN A 99 9.80 14.86 -7.21
N GLY A 100 8.56 15.17 -7.56
CA GLY A 100 8.20 15.70 -8.88
C GLY A 100 8.38 14.69 -10.01
N CYS A 101 8.17 13.39 -9.74
CA CYS A 101 8.34 12.34 -10.72
C CYS A 101 7.24 12.38 -11.79
N ASN A 102 7.63 12.31 -13.05
CA ASN A 102 6.77 12.23 -14.21
C ASN A 102 7.40 11.24 -15.23
N PRO A 103 6.71 10.88 -16.33
CA PRO A 103 7.19 9.85 -17.24
C PRO A 103 8.56 10.10 -17.90
N VAL A 104 9.09 11.33 -17.86
CA VAL A 104 10.33 11.70 -18.55
C VAL A 104 11.53 12.00 -17.63
N ASN A 105 11.35 12.03 -16.30
CA ASN A 105 12.40 12.40 -15.34
C ASN A 105 12.60 11.39 -14.18
N ILE A 106 12.16 10.14 -14.37
CA ILE A 106 12.15 9.13 -13.30
C ILE A 106 13.52 8.96 -12.62
N PRO A 107 14.65 8.81 -13.33
CA PRO A 107 15.95 8.67 -12.69
C PRO A 107 16.32 9.87 -11.80
N GLU A 108 15.98 11.09 -12.19
CA GLU A 108 16.37 12.31 -11.49
C GLU A 108 15.44 12.64 -10.31
N CYS A 109 14.18 12.25 -10.39
CA CYS A 109 13.15 12.58 -9.40
C CYS A 109 13.10 11.58 -8.22
N VAL A 110 13.70 10.40 -8.37
CA VAL A 110 13.85 9.41 -7.29
C VAL A 110 14.93 9.87 -6.32
N LYS A 111 14.57 10.01 -5.04
CA LYS A 111 15.43 10.54 -3.97
C LYS A 111 15.87 9.49 -2.95
N GLY A 112 15.37 8.27 -3.07
CA GLY A 112 15.76 7.14 -2.22
C GLY A 112 14.87 5.94 -2.48
N ILE A 113 15.42 4.75 -2.23
CA ILE A 113 14.72 3.47 -2.33
C ILE A 113 14.90 2.75 -1.01
N PHE A 114 13.80 2.32 -0.41
CA PHE A 114 13.77 1.74 0.93
C PHE A 114 13.10 0.38 0.87
N ILE A 115 13.46 -0.51 1.80
CA ILE A 115 12.63 -1.64 2.13
C ILE A 115 11.48 -1.16 3.02
N GLY A 116 10.26 -1.66 2.85
CA GLY A 116 9.11 -1.24 3.64
C GLY A 116 8.15 -2.36 3.96
N VAL A 117 7.33 -2.13 4.98
CA VAL A 117 6.21 -3.02 5.34
C VAL A 117 4.94 -2.22 5.23
N GLU A 118 4.05 -2.65 4.35
CA GLU A 118 2.70 -2.10 4.29
C GLU A 118 1.74 -2.96 5.10
N LEU A 119 0.81 -2.29 5.79
CA LEU A 119 -0.27 -2.89 6.56
C LEU A 119 -1.60 -2.47 5.91
N PRO A 120 -1.99 -3.13 4.80
CA PRO A 120 -3.21 -2.75 4.10
C PRO A 120 -4.41 -2.91 5.04
N SER A 121 -5.33 -1.94 4.95
CA SER A 121 -6.35 -1.68 5.95
C SER A 121 -7.66 -1.32 5.27
N THR A 122 -8.55 -2.29 5.09
CA THR A 122 -9.88 -2.02 4.55
C THR A 122 -10.79 -1.36 5.58
N ARG A 123 -11.62 -0.41 5.13
CA ARG A 123 -12.71 0.17 5.94
C ARG A 123 -13.94 -0.75 5.98
N PHE A 124 -13.94 -1.83 5.19
CA PHE A 124 -14.98 -2.84 5.27
C PHE A 124 -14.69 -3.87 6.36
N ASN A 125 -15.73 -4.50 6.89
CA ASN A 125 -15.61 -5.54 7.92
C ASN A 125 -15.17 -6.91 7.37
N THR A 126 -14.87 -7.00 6.07
CA THR A 126 -14.46 -8.21 5.37
C THR A 126 -13.45 -7.92 4.27
N TRP A 127 -12.60 -8.91 3.99
CA TRP A 127 -11.67 -8.92 2.86
C TRP A 127 -12.20 -9.67 1.63
N ASN A 128 -13.43 -10.19 1.72
CA ASN A 128 -14.15 -10.74 0.58
C ASN A 128 -14.75 -9.60 -0.26
N LEU A 129 -13.87 -8.88 -0.95
CA LEU A 129 -14.19 -7.71 -1.74
C LEU A 129 -13.90 -8.00 -3.22
N ASN A 130 -14.69 -7.43 -4.11
CA ASN A 130 -14.34 -7.37 -5.53
C ASN A 130 -13.44 -6.16 -5.83
N ALA A 131 -12.88 -6.12 -7.05
CA ALA A 131 -12.02 -5.03 -7.53
C ALA A 131 -12.65 -3.62 -7.41
N ASN A 132 -13.97 -3.47 -7.62
CA ASN A 132 -14.62 -2.16 -7.54
C ASN A 132 -14.78 -1.70 -6.07
N GLN A 133 -15.09 -2.61 -5.16
CA GLN A 133 -15.14 -2.31 -3.73
C GLN A 133 -13.74 -1.96 -3.20
N LEU A 134 -12.72 -2.70 -3.63
CA LEU A 134 -11.33 -2.41 -3.29
C LEU A 134 -10.90 -1.03 -3.80
N LEU A 135 -11.25 -0.68 -5.04
CA LEU A 135 -10.98 0.63 -5.62
C LEU A 135 -11.70 1.74 -4.85
N ALA A 136 -13.00 1.58 -4.57
CA ALA A 136 -13.78 2.54 -3.80
C ALA A 136 -13.16 2.81 -2.43
N ASP A 137 -12.61 1.76 -1.81
CA ASP A 137 -11.90 1.81 -0.53
C ASP A 137 -10.40 2.15 -0.66
N ASP A 138 -10.03 3.00 -1.62
CA ASP A 138 -8.67 3.53 -1.76
C ASP A 138 -7.60 2.43 -1.87
N SER A 139 -7.91 1.36 -2.60
CA SER A 139 -7.07 0.17 -2.75
C SER A 139 -6.65 -0.48 -1.42
N ALA A 140 -7.47 -0.33 -0.38
CA ALA A 140 -7.15 -0.72 1.00
C ALA A 140 -5.83 -0.11 1.52
N ALA A 141 -5.43 1.07 1.02
CA ALA A 141 -4.28 1.79 1.52
C ALA A 141 -4.38 1.97 3.05
N GLY A 142 -3.33 1.54 3.73
CA GLY A 142 -3.23 1.52 5.18
C GLY A 142 -1.92 2.12 5.67
N ASN A 143 -1.39 1.60 6.77
CA ASN A 143 -0.14 2.12 7.32
C ASN A 143 1.06 1.61 6.52
N LEU A 144 2.07 2.46 6.35
CA LEU A 144 3.32 2.12 5.67
C LEU A 144 4.50 2.43 6.59
N PHE A 145 5.26 1.40 6.93
CA PHE A 145 6.54 1.54 7.59
C PHE A 145 7.67 1.67 6.56
N ILE A 146 8.50 2.70 6.71
CA ILE A 146 9.70 2.95 5.90
C ILE A 146 10.91 2.43 6.66
N GLY A 147 11.53 1.38 6.12
CA GLY A 147 12.74 0.78 6.66
C GLY A 147 14.02 1.47 6.19
N HIS A 148 15.10 0.68 6.15
CA HIS A 148 16.40 1.17 5.73
C HIS A 148 16.48 1.31 4.20
N GLU A 149 17.37 2.19 3.76
CA GLU A 149 17.66 2.42 2.34
C GLU A 149 18.38 1.20 1.72
N VAL A 150 18.02 0.87 0.47
CA VAL A 150 18.46 -0.30 -0.29
C VAL A 150 18.72 0.07 -1.75
N GLU A 151 19.50 -0.75 -2.45
CA GLU A 151 19.72 -0.64 -3.90
C GLU A 151 19.02 -1.78 -4.65
N LEU A 152 18.62 -1.54 -5.89
CA LEU A 152 18.08 -2.55 -6.79
C LEU A 152 19.18 -3.09 -7.72
N PRO A 153 19.15 -4.38 -8.13
CA PRO A 153 18.19 -5.40 -7.73
C PRO A 153 18.45 -5.91 -6.31
N LEU A 154 17.39 -6.38 -5.63
CA LEU A 154 17.48 -6.97 -4.29
C LEU A 154 16.69 -8.28 -4.18
N LYS A 155 16.98 -9.02 -3.11
CA LYS A 155 16.18 -10.13 -2.61
C LYS A 155 16.02 -9.94 -1.11
N ALA A 156 14.81 -10.14 -0.59
CA ALA A 156 14.51 -9.90 0.81
C ALA A 156 13.60 -10.98 1.38
N SER A 157 13.75 -11.24 2.67
CA SER A 157 12.91 -12.17 3.44
C SER A 157 12.00 -11.41 4.39
N MET A 158 10.81 -11.96 4.60
CA MET A 158 9.88 -11.52 5.63
C MET A 158 9.66 -12.65 6.63
N TYR A 159 9.60 -12.30 7.91
CA TYR A 159 9.31 -13.20 9.01
C TYR A 159 8.18 -12.62 9.86
N LEU A 160 7.34 -13.50 10.40
CA LEU A 160 6.29 -13.18 11.35
C LEU A 160 6.58 -13.95 12.64
N ASN A 161 6.82 -13.23 13.75
CA ASN A 161 7.12 -13.83 15.05
C ASN A 161 8.29 -14.85 15.00
N GLY A 162 9.30 -14.57 14.17
CA GLY A 162 10.47 -15.43 13.96
C GLY A 162 10.29 -16.54 12.92
N GLU A 163 9.07 -16.79 12.43
CA GLU A 163 8.82 -17.77 11.37
C GLU A 163 8.91 -17.13 9.98
N LYS A 164 9.66 -17.75 9.06
CA LYS A 164 9.84 -17.22 7.71
C LYS A 164 8.53 -17.32 6.93
N VAL A 165 7.97 -16.17 6.54
CA VAL A 165 6.78 -16.06 5.69
C VAL A 165 7.16 -16.33 4.24
N GLY A 166 8.30 -15.79 3.79
CA GLY A 166 8.79 -15.98 2.43
C GLY A 166 10.05 -15.17 2.13
N GLU A 167 10.58 -15.37 0.93
CA GLU A 167 11.73 -14.65 0.40
C GLU A 167 11.57 -14.51 -1.11
N ASP A 168 11.67 -13.29 -1.63
CA ASP A 168 11.48 -13.03 -3.06
C ASP A 168 12.20 -11.74 -3.48
N SER A 169 12.21 -11.49 -4.79
CA SER A 169 12.62 -10.22 -5.40
C SER A 169 11.39 -9.42 -5.83
N PRO A 170 11.44 -8.08 -5.86
CA PRO A 170 10.34 -7.21 -6.25
C PRO A 170 10.13 -7.21 -7.76
N MET A 171 9.61 -8.31 -8.30
CA MET A 171 9.24 -8.47 -9.70
C MET A 171 7.72 -8.61 -9.82
N PHE A 172 7.13 -7.80 -10.69
CA PHE A 172 5.70 -7.63 -10.86
C PHE A 172 5.28 -7.82 -12.32
N LEU A 173 3.97 -7.76 -12.58
CA LEU A 173 3.41 -7.90 -13.94
C LEU A 173 3.97 -6.89 -14.96
N LEU A 174 4.38 -5.70 -14.49
CA LEU A 174 4.86 -4.61 -15.34
C LEU A 174 6.38 -4.38 -15.23
N GLY A 175 7.11 -5.25 -14.54
CA GLY A 175 8.55 -5.10 -14.28
C GLY A 175 8.86 -4.92 -12.79
N GLY A 176 9.91 -4.16 -12.47
CA GLY A 176 10.34 -3.89 -11.12
C GLY A 176 9.72 -2.60 -10.53
N PRO A 177 10.21 -2.14 -9.37
CA PRO A 177 9.69 -0.96 -8.68
C PRO A 177 9.72 0.33 -9.52
N ILE A 178 10.74 0.50 -10.37
CA ILE A 178 10.88 1.68 -11.23
C ILE A 178 9.83 1.69 -12.34
N GLU A 179 9.53 0.52 -12.92
CA GLU A 179 8.46 0.37 -13.91
C GLU A 179 7.08 0.61 -13.28
N MET A 180 6.87 0.18 -12.03
CA MET A 180 5.65 0.48 -11.29
C MET A 180 5.50 1.98 -11.00
N LEU A 181 6.59 2.67 -10.65
CA LEU A 181 6.58 4.14 -10.54
C LEU A 181 6.23 4.80 -11.88
N LYS A 182 6.80 4.33 -12.99
CA LYS A 182 6.46 4.83 -14.33
C LYS A 182 4.97 4.68 -14.63
N TRP A 183 4.43 3.49 -14.40
CA TRP A 183 3.01 3.18 -14.56
C TRP A 183 2.10 4.12 -13.74
N LEU A 184 2.53 4.49 -12.52
CA LEU A 184 1.83 5.44 -11.68
C LEU A 184 1.90 6.87 -12.23
N THR A 185 3.06 7.32 -12.71
CA THR A 185 3.22 8.66 -13.31
C THR A 185 2.35 8.86 -14.54
N GLU A 186 2.10 7.82 -15.33
CA GLU A 186 1.19 7.87 -16.48
C GLU A 186 -0.29 8.08 -16.09
N ARG A 187 -0.65 7.78 -14.83
CA ARG A 187 -2.02 7.89 -14.30
C ARG A 187 -2.25 9.15 -13.48
N VAL A 188 -1.25 9.54 -12.69
CA VAL A 188 -1.34 10.67 -11.74
C VAL A 188 -0.68 11.94 -12.30
N GLY A 189 0.14 11.82 -13.35
CA GLY A 189 0.90 12.92 -13.94
C GLY A 189 2.19 13.18 -13.16
N VAL A 190 2.09 13.86 -12.01
CA VAL A 190 3.24 14.18 -11.16
C VAL A 190 3.12 13.50 -9.80
N VAL A 191 4.10 12.66 -9.47
CA VAL A 191 4.15 11.87 -8.25
C VAL A 191 5.11 12.52 -7.24
N ASN A 192 4.62 12.71 -6.01
CA ASN A 192 5.38 13.22 -4.87
C ASN A 192 5.14 12.35 -3.63
N GLY A 193 6.16 12.20 -2.79
CA GLY A 193 6.07 11.42 -1.55
C GLY A 193 6.55 9.98 -1.72
N TYR A 194 6.13 9.11 -0.81
CA TYR A 194 6.55 7.71 -0.82
C TYR A 194 5.62 6.85 -1.69
N VAL A 195 6.19 6.05 -2.58
CA VAL A 195 5.44 5.10 -3.41
C VAL A 195 5.78 3.70 -2.96
N SER A 196 4.84 2.99 -2.36
CA SER A 196 4.99 1.55 -2.14
C SER A 196 4.65 0.84 -3.46
N SER A 197 5.65 0.16 -4.02
CA SER A 197 5.60 -0.33 -5.40
C SER A 197 4.76 -1.58 -5.59
N GLY A 198 4.24 -2.14 -4.49
CA GLY A 198 3.48 -3.37 -4.45
C GLY A 198 4.20 -4.52 -3.77
N VAL A 199 3.37 -5.43 -3.25
CA VAL A 199 3.77 -6.60 -2.48
C VAL A 199 4.58 -7.61 -3.28
N PHE A 200 5.69 -8.06 -2.70
CA PHE A 200 6.48 -9.18 -3.22
C PHE A 200 6.71 -10.33 -2.23
N VAL A 201 6.46 -10.13 -0.93
CA VAL A 201 6.29 -11.24 0.04
C VAL A 201 5.06 -10.96 0.91
N GLY A 202 4.26 -11.99 1.16
CA GLY A 202 2.93 -11.87 1.77
C GLY A 202 1.83 -11.81 0.69
N PRO A 203 0.62 -11.34 1.02
CA PRO A 203 0.19 -10.86 2.34
C PRO A 203 0.13 -11.99 3.38
N VAL A 204 0.47 -11.68 4.64
CA VAL A 204 0.27 -12.57 5.79
C VAL A 204 -0.63 -11.89 6.82
N GLU A 205 -1.59 -12.62 7.39
CA GLU A 205 -2.49 -12.08 8.41
C GLU A 205 -1.71 -11.76 9.69
N VAL A 206 -1.96 -10.58 10.27
CA VAL A 206 -1.27 -10.10 11.46
C VAL A 206 -2.25 -9.51 12.49
N LYS A 207 -1.86 -9.54 13.75
CA LYS A 207 -2.62 -8.99 14.88
C LYS A 207 -1.73 -8.18 15.82
N LYS A 208 -2.38 -7.45 16.72
CA LYS A 208 -1.70 -6.72 17.79
C LYS A 208 -0.81 -7.66 18.60
N GLY A 209 0.42 -7.24 18.84
CA GLY A 209 1.45 -8.01 19.53
C GLY A 209 2.36 -8.83 18.62
N ASP A 210 2.04 -8.95 17.32
CA ASP A 210 2.95 -9.59 16.38
C ASP A 210 4.17 -8.70 16.08
N GLU A 211 5.28 -9.36 15.73
CA GLU A 211 6.50 -8.76 15.20
C GLU A 211 6.69 -9.19 13.75
N VAL A 212 6.80 -8.20 12.85
CA VAL A 212 7.23 -8.40 11.47
C VAL A 212 8.71 -8.08 11.37
N THR A 213 9.51 -9.05 10.94
CA THR A 213 10.94 -8.85 10.67
C THR A 213 11.22 -8.92 9.18
N VAL A 214 11.98 -7.96 8.69
CA VAL A 214 12.45 -7.90 7.30
C VAL A 214 13.96 -8.03 7.27
N GLU A 215 14.46 -8.97 6.47
CA GLU A 215 15.89 -9.16 6.21
C GLU A 215 16.21 -8.84 4.75
N CYS A 216 17.07 -7.86 4.52
CA CYS A 216 17.49 -7.43 3.18
C CYS A 216 18.91 -6.85 3.25
N CYS A 217 19.74 -7.12 2.23
CA CYS A 217 21.07 -6.50 2.09
C CYS A 217 21.96 -6.62 3.35
N GLY A 218 21.89 -7.75 4.07
CA GLY A 218 22.66 -7.98 5.30
C GLY A 218 22.18 -7.19 6.53
N ARG A 219 20.96 -6.63 6.48
CA ARG A 219 20.35 -5.87 7.57
C ARG A 219 18.99 -6.48 7.93
N MET A 220 18.68 -6.45 9.22
CA MET A 220 17.37 -6.83 9.75
C MET A 220 16.63 -5.59 10.29
N THR A 221 15.34 -5.49 10.02
CA THR A 221 14.45 -4.44 10.53
C THR A 221 13.22 -5.08 11.13
N GLN A 222 12.95 -4.79 12.40
CA GLN A 222 11.82 -5.32 13.15
C GLN A 222 10.76 -4.23 13.31
N VAL A 223 9.50 -4.61 13.13
CA VAL A 223 8.31 -3.76 13.25
C VAL A 223 7.33 -4.45 14.20
N HIS A 224 7.01 -3.78 15.31
CA HIS A 224 6.09 -4.25 16.33
C HIS A 224 4.69 -3.68 16.07
N LEU A 225 3.69 -4.56 16.04
CA LEU A 225 2.32 -4.19 15.73
C LEU A 225 1.52 -3.93 17.02
N LYS A 226 0.99 -2.71 17.15
CA LYS A 226 0.29 -2.22 18.36
C LYS A 226 -1.21 -2.06 18.20
#